data_AF-A0A7W9T146-F1
#
_entry.id   AF-A0A7W9T146-F1
#
_cell.length_a   1.000
_cell.length_b   1.000
_cell.length_c   1.000
_cell.angle_alpha   90.00
_cell.angle_beta   90.00
_cell.angle_gamma   90.00
#
_symmetry.space_group_name_H-M   'P 1'
#
loop_
_entity.id
_entity.type
_entity.pdbx_description
1 polymer ?
#
loop_
_entity_poly.entity_id
_entity_poly.type
_entity_poly.pdbx_seq_one_letter_code
_entity_poly.pdbx_strand_id
1 'polypeptide(L)'
;MRFSTLLITAGLLTGLATLTQAQTFTDPGAYNNFIVSEQRAMLKKNLRYISKSAHSDNEKKIDAKRQDLIKQTEASLNKVAKMPAFKDDKGFKEQTTEAFYQLLKVYSEDYKAVDMMAATRTATVENMEQYFKLQEIAEAKLQVVNDSVDAAQRRFARRHNMTISADPEGKRLAEYMRQVSEVNSYQHKVYLAQFRIEKATAKLTDALSAQDPAAFEAARVQLVGDSKTATTELTAIPAFRGKDARYRDAARNLVKFYAGFAATQAAQMKELLERKDALTKADADKFNGFINLYNTQNQKLAQAYNQAGNAFQATYIPVFND
;
A
#
# COMPACT_ATOMS: atom_id res chain seq x y z
N MET A 1 39.20 34.25 -51.79
CA MET A 1 40.45 33.94 -52.53
C MET A 1 40.77 32.48 -52.37
N ARG A 2 40.93 31.79 -53.53
CA ARG A 2 41.60 30.50 -53.76
C ARG A 2 40.85 29.24 -53.25
N PHE A 3 40.08 28.58 -54.12
CA PHE A 3 40.44 27.41 -54.98
C PHE A 3 40.36 26.09 -54.17
N SER A 4 39.77 24.96 -54.57
CA SER A 4 39.15 24.48 -55.81
C SER A 4 38.57 23.06 -55.57
N THR A 5 37.42 22.78 -56.18
CA THR A 5 37.05 21.59 -56.99
C THR A 5 37.04 20.14 -56.41
N LEU A 6 35.81 19.58 -56.45
CA LEU A 6 35.33 18.20 -56.73
C LEU A 6 36.28 16.99 -56.63
N LEU A 7 35.75 15.90 -56.04
CA LEU A 7 35.60 14.61 -56.72
C LEU A 7 34.52 13.72 -56.07
N ILE A 8 33.74 13.07 -56.93
CA ILE A 8 32.65 12.14 -56.66
C ILE A 8 33.25 10.76 -56.32
N THR A 9 32.80 10.14 -55.24
CA THR A 9 32.83 8.67 -55.10
C THR A 9 31.55 8.19 -54.42
N ALA A 10 30.71 7.53 -55.22
CA ALA A 10 29.65 6.66 -54.76
C ALA A 10 30.28 5.43 -54.08
N GLY A 11 29.79 5.05 -52.91
CA GLY A 11 30.29 3.91 -52.15
C GLY A 11 29.29 3.42 -51.12
N LEU A 12 28.47 2.47 -51.54
CA LEU A 12 27.68 1.48 -50.78
C LEU A 12 27.25 1.83 -49.35
N LEU A 13 25.95 2.06 -49.20
CA LEU A 13 25.19 1.63 -48.01
C LEU A 13 25.32 0.10 -47.87
N THR A 14 26.18 -0.38 -46.98
CA THR A 14 26.05 -1.72 -46.40
C THR A 14 25.53 -1.58 -44.98
N GLY A 15 24.22 -1.82 -44.85
CA GLY A 15 23.57 -1.97 -43.57
C GLY A 15 24.18 -3.13 -42.80
N LEU A 16 24.77 -2.84 -41.65
CA LEU A 16 24.91 -3.81 -40.57
C LEU A 16 23.50 -4.07 -40.01
N ALA A 17 22.76 -4.97 -40.67
CA ALA A 17 21.66 -5.65 -40.03
C ALA A 17 22.27 -6.53 -38.93
N THR A 18 22.20 -6.07 -37.69
CA THR A 18 22.37 -6.95 -36.54
C THR A 18 21.27 -7.99 -36.62
N LEU A 19 21.63 -9.20 -37.05
CA LEU A 19 20.78 -10.38 -36.96
C LEU A 19 20.46 -10.59 -35.48
N THR A 20 19.31 -10.08 -35.06
CA THR A 20 18.68 -10.49 -33.82
C THR A 20 18.29 -11.94 -34.02
N GLN A 21 19.14 -12.88 -33.57
CA GLN A 21 18.72 -14.27 -33.47
C GLN A 21 17.54 -14.30 -32.49
N ALA A 22 16.33 -14.50 -33.00
CA ALA A 22 15.20 -14.86 -32.17
C ALA A 22 15.59 -16.15 -31.43
N GLN A 23 15.44 -16.19 -30.11
CA GLN A 23 15.67 -17.41 -29.35
C GLN A 23 14.68 -18.48 -29.83
N THR A 24 15.20 -19.49 -30.54
CA THR A 24 14.41 -20.64 -30.97
C THR A 24 14.44 -21.68 -29.87
N PHE A 25 13.27 -21.99 -29.30
CA PHE A 25 13.13 -23.00 -28.26
C PHE A 25 12.74 -24.34 -28.89
N THR A 26 13.57 -25.37 -28.67
CA THR A 26 13.32 -26.74 -29.18
C THR A 26 12.68 -27.64 -28.12
N ASP A 27 12.88 -27.31 -26.84
CA ASP A 27 12.37 -28.02 -25.66
C ASP A 27 11.27 -27.20 -24.96
N PRO A 28 10.09 -27.78 -24.67
CA PRO A 28 9.01 -27.05 -24.01
C PRO A 28 9.37 -26.68 -22.55
N GLY A 29 10.25 -27.44 -21.90
CA GLY A 29 10.83 -27.11 -20.60
C GLY A 29 11.60 -25.79 -20.62
N ALA A 30 12.51 -25.63 -21.56
CA ALA A 30 13.29 -24.42 -21.76
C ALA A 30 12.38 -23.22 -22.08
N TYR A 31 11.35 -23.39 -22.92
CA TYR A 31 10.36 -22.35 -23.22
C TYR A 31 9.63 -21.88 -21.97
N ASN A 32 9.11 -22.84 -21.19
CA ASN A 32 8.43 -22.57 -19.93
C ASN A 32 9.35 -21.86 -18.93
N ASN A 33 10.57 -22.38 -18.74
CA ASN A 33 11.50 -21.87 -17.76
C ASN A 33 11.94 -20.44 -18.07
N PHE A 34 12.04 -20.08 -19.35
CA PHE A 34 12.29 -18.71 -19.76
C PHE A 34 11.15 -17.76 -19.34
N ILE A 35 9.89 -18.12 -19.61
CA ILE A 35 8.74 -17.28 -19.22
C ILE A 35 8.64 -17.16 -17.69
N VAL A 36 8.80 -18.27 -16.99
CA VAL A 36 8.74 -18.32 -15.52
C VAL A 36 9.88 -17.51 -14.89
N SER A 37 11.08 -17.52 -15.47
CA SER A 37 12.20 -16.73 -14.93
C SER A 37 11.95 -15.22 -15.05
N GLU A 38 11.35 -14.77 -16.16
CA GLU A 38 10.93 -13.38 -16.34
C GLU A 38 9.81 -13.01 -15.35
N GLN A 39 8.82 -13.90 -15.13
CA GLN A 39 7.80 -13.71 -14.09
C GLN A 39 8.43 -13.55 -12.70
N ARG A 40 9.36 -14.43 -12.33
CA ARG A 40 10.05 -14.36 -11.01
C ARG A 40 10.86 -13.08 -10.86
N ALA A 41 11.53 -12.62 -11.91
CA ALA A 41 12.30 -11.37 -11.87
C ALA A 41 11.40 -10.18 -11.50
N MET A 42 10.21 -10.08 -12.11
CA MET A 42 9.22 -9.06 -11.78
C MET A 42 8.66 -9.22 -10.36
N LEU A 43 8.30 -10.44 -9.96
CA LEU A 43 7.77 -10.71 -8.61
C LEU A 43 8.76 -10.30 -7.53
N LYS A 44 10.06 -10.55 -7.70
CA LYS A 44 11.11 -10.09 -6.77
C LYS A 44 11.15 -8.57 -6.67
N LYS A 45 11.08 -7.85 -7.79
CA LYS A 45 11.02 -6.37 -7.78
C LYS A 45 9.75 -5.87 -7.09
N ASN A 46 8.63 -6.55 -7.30
CA ASN A 46 7.38 -6.23 -6.63
C ASN A 46 7.51 -6.40 -5.11
N LEU A 47 8.04 -7.52 -4.65
CA LEU A 47 8.25 -7.74 -3.21
C LEU A 47 9.20 -6.72 -2.59
N ARG A 48 10.25 -6.31 -3.30
CA ARG A 48 11.12 -5.22 -2.85
C ARG A 48 10.37 -3.89 -2.74
N TYR A 49 9.48 -3.58 -3.68
CA TYR A 49 8.63 -2.39 -3.63
C TYR A 49 7.64 -2.44 -2.45
N ILE A 50 6.90 -3.55 -2.30
CA ILE A 50 5.97 -3.78 -1.20
C ILE A 50 6.70 -3.69 0.15
N SER A 51 7.80 -4.44 0.30
CA SER A 51 8.59 -4.41 1.53
C SER A 51 9.14 -3.01 1.81
N LYS A 52 9.54 -2.25 0.79
CA LYS A 52 10.03 -0.88 1.00
C LYS A 52 8.91 0.06 1.43
N SER A 53 7.71 -0.11 0.86
CA SER A 53 6.52 0.68 1.18
C SER A 53 6.02 0.42 2.60
N ALA A 54 6.09 -0.84 3.07
CA ALA A 54 5.69 -1.20 4.42
C ALA A 54 6.68 -0.72 5.51
N HIS A 55 7.96 -0.57 5.18
CA HIS A 55 9.02 -0.32 6.17
C HIS A 55 9.73 1.03 6.03
N SER A 56 9.18 1.99 5.27
CA SER A 56 9.85 3.25 5.02
C SER A 56 8.89 4.40 4.76
N ASP A 57 9.07 5.52 5.47
CA ASP A 57 8.34 6.77 5.20
C ASP A 57 8.99 7.64 4.10
N ASN A 58 10.06 7.14 3.46
CA ASN A 58 10.80 7.90 2.46
C ASN A 58 10.17 7.70 1.08
N GLU A 59 9.20 8.56 0.74
CA GLU A 59 8.44 8.51 -0.51
C GLU A 59 9.34 8.43 -1.75
N LYS A 60 10.46 9.19 -1.79
CA LYS A 60 11.42 9.13 -2.91
C LYS A 60 12.05 7.74 -3.06
N LYS A 61 12.39 7.07 -1.96
CA LYS A 61 12.95 5.70 -2.01
C LYS A 61 11.88 4.68 -2.38
N ILE A 62 10.64 4.88 -1.98
CA ILE A 62 9.50 4.03 -2.36
C ILE A 62 9.25 4.15 -3.86
N ASP A 63 9.12 5.37 -4.39
CA ASP A 63 8.92 5.61 -5.82
C ASP A 63 10.07 5.04 -6.66
N ALA A 64 11.33 5.20 -6.22
CA ALA A 64 12.46 4.57 -6.91
C ALA A 64 12.31 3.04 -7.06
N LYS A 65 11.75 2.35 -6.06
CA LYS A 65 11.46 0.90 -6.16
C LYS A 65 10.29 0.59 -7.08
N ARG A 66 9.28 1.45 -7.14
CA ARG A 66 8.22 1.34 -8.15
C ARG A 66 8.78 1.50 -9.56
N GLN A 67 9.63 2.50 -9.79
CA GLN A 67 10.26 2.71 -11.10
C GLN A 67 11.16 1.53 -11.51
N ASP A 68 11.89 0.93 -10.56
CA ASP A 68 12.66 -0.30 -10.80
C ASP A 68 11.77 -1.47 -11.25
N LEU A 69 10.59 -1.61 -10.64
CA LEU A 69 9.59 -2.63 -10.99
C LEU A 69 8.98 -2.39 -12.37
N ILE A 70 8.62 -1.14 -12.69
CA ILE A 70 8.10 -0.76 -14.01
C ILE A 70 9.12 -1.12 -15.09
N LYS A 71 10.38 -0.69 -14.93
CA LYS A 71 11.46 -1.01 -15.89
C LYS A 71 11.69 -2.51 -16.06
N GLN A 72 11.67 -3.27 -14.97
CA GLN A 72 11.78 -4.73 -15.04
C GLN A 72 10.59 -5.35 -15.78
N THR A 73 9.38 -4.84 -15.54
CA THR A 73 8.16 -5.33 -16.19
C THR A 73 8.18 -5.05 -17.68
N GLU A 74 8.60 -3.85 -18.10
CA GLU A 74 8.80 -3.51 -19.51
C GLU A 74 9.85 -4.41 -20.18
N ALA A 75 10.97 -4.65 -19.50
CA ALA A 75 12.02 -5.54 -20.03
C ALA A 75 11.53 -6.97 -20.20
N SER A 76 10.83 -7.52 -19.19
CA SER A 76 10.27 -8.87 -19.22
C SER A 76 9.15 -9.00 -20.25
N LEU A 77 8.25 -8.01 -20.36
CA LEU A 77 7.22 -7.94 -21.40
C LEU A 77 7.84 -7.97 -22.79
N ASN A 78 8.85 -7.13 -23.04
CA ASN A 78 9.53 -7.07 -24.33
C ASN A 78 10.20 -8.41 -24.71
N LYS A 79 10.80 -9.10 -23.74
CA LYS A 79 11.40 -10.42 -23.97
C LYS A 79 10.36 -11.47 -24.33
N VAL A 80 9.29 -11.58 -23.52
CA VAL A 80 8.22 -12.58 -23.76
C VAL A 80 7.48 -12.27 -25.06
N ALA A 81 7.16 -11.02 -25.35
CA ALA A 81 6.47 -10.62 -26.58
C ALA A 81 7.26 -10.96 -27.85
N LYS A 82 8.60 -10.94 -27.79
CA LYS A 82 9.50 -11.29 -28.90
C LYS A 82 9.75 -12.79 -29.06
N MET A 83 9.33 -13.62 -28.10
CA MET A 83 9.46 -15.08 -28.24
C MET A 83 8.65 -15.57 -29.45
N PRO A 84 9.15 -16.55 -30.21
CA PRO A 84 8.31 -17.27 -31.16
C PRO A 84 7.23 -18.09 -30.41
N ALA A 85 6.19 -18.52 -31.13
CA ALA A 85 5.30 -19.56 -30.62
C ALA A 85 6.08 -20.87 -30.47
N PHE A 86 5.76 -21.68 -29.46
CA PHE A 86 6.39 -22.99 -29.31
C PHE A 86 5.63 -24.03 -30.13
N LYS A 87 6.20 -24.48 -31.26
CA LYS A 87 5.54 -25.45 -32.17
C LYS A 87 4.09 -25.06 -32.48
N ASP A 88 3.89 -23.81 -32.91
CA ASP A 88 2.60 -23.17 -33.20
C ASP A 88 1.65 -22.94 -31.99
N ASP A 89 2.03 -23.40 -30.79
CA ASP A 89 1.32 -23.07 -29.56
C ASP A 89 1.72 -21.68 -29.05
N LYS A 90 0.90 -20.70 -29.40
CA LYS A 90 1.03 -19.30 -28.97
C LYS A 90 0.40 -19.01 -27.60
N GLY A 91 -0.43 -19.92 -27.08
CA GLY A 91 -1.36 -19.62 -25.98
C GLY A 91 -0.67 -19.19 -24.69
N PHE A 92 0.44 -19.83 -24.32
CA PHE A 92 1.14 -19.48 -23.09
C PHE A 92 1.83 -18.12 -23.18
N LYS A 93 2.52 -17.86 -24.30
CA LYS A 93 3.18 -16.57 -24.54
C LYS A 93 2.19 -15.44 -24.62
N GLU A 94 1.12 -15.56 -25.41
CA GLU A 94 0.13 -14.50 -25.58
C GLU A 94 -0.53 -14.15 -24.24
N GLN A 95 -0.96 -15.16 -23.48
CA GLN A 95 -1.56 -14.94 -22.16
C GLN A 95 -0.58 -14.31 -21.17
N THR A 96 0.68 -14.72 -21.19
CA THR A 96 1.69 -14.13 -20.30
C THR A 96 2.07 -12.72 -20.72
N THR A 97 2.13 -12.44 -22.02
CA THR A 97 2.36 -11.10 -22.56
C THR A 97 1.22 -10.15 -22.13
N GLU A 98 -0.03 -10.59 -22.28
CA GLU A 98 -1.18 -9.81 -21.82
C GLU A 98 -1.14 -9.60 -20.30
N ALA A 99 -0.83 -10.63 -19.53
CA ALA A 99 -0.68 -10.52 -18.08
C ALA A 99 0.41 -9.50 -17.69
N PHE A 100 1.57 -9.51 -18.35
CA PHE A 100 2.66 -8.58 -18.08
C PHE A 100 2.30 -7.15 -18.50
N TYR A 101 1.52 -7.00 -19.58
CA TYR A 101 0.98 -5.71 -19.99
C TYR A 101 -0.02 -5.16 -18.96
N GLN A 102 -0.94 -5.99 -18.45
CA GLN A 102 -1.85 -5.60 -17.37
C GLN A 102 -1.09 -5.25 -16.09
N LEU A 103 -0.04 -6.00 -15.76
CA LEU A 103 0.85 -5.69 -14.62
C LEU A 103 1.45 -4.30 -14.76
N LEU A 104 2.00 -4.00 -15.94
CA LEU A 104 2.58 -2.70 -16.25
C LEU A 104 1.53 -1.58 -16.09
N LYS A 105 0.32 -1.80 -16.62
CA LYS A 105 -0.79 -0.86 -16.55
C LYS A 105 -1.20 -0.54 -15.10
N VAL A 106 -1.25 -1.54 -14.23
CA VAL A 106 -1.54 -1.30 -12.80
C VAL A 106 -0.49 -0.36 -12.20
N TYR A 107 0.80 -0.62 -12.42
CA TYR A 107 1.88 0.21 -11.86
C TYR A 107 2.03 1.59 -12.51
N SER A 108 1.67 1.75 -13.79
CA SER A 108 1.80 3.03 -14.49
C SER A 108 0.55 3.91 -14.41
N GLU A 109 -0.64 3.31 -14.34
CA GLU A 109 -1.93 4.02 -14.38
C GLU A 109 -2.69 3.94 -13.05
N ASP A 110 -2.95 2.75 -12.50
CA ASP A 110 -3.76 2.63 -11.27
C ASP A 110 -3.03 3.24 -10.07
N TYR A 111 -1.71 3.01 -9.96
CA TYR A 111 -0.90 3.66 -8.93
C TYR A 111 -0.75 5.17 -9.15
N LYS A 112 -0.99 5.69 -10.36
CA LYS A 112 -1.06 7.15 -10.57
C LYS A 112 -2.29 7.74 -9.88
N ALA A 113 -3.42 7.03 -9.87
CA ALA A 113 -4.60 7.46 -9.12
C ALA A 113 -4.34 7.44 -7.60
N VAL A 114 -3.63 6.42 -7.10
CA VAL A 114 -3.16 6.35 -5.70
C VAL A 114 -2.25 7.55 -5.38
N ASP A 115 -1.27 7.85 -6.24
CA ASP A 115 -0.36 8.99 -6.08
C ASP A 115 -1.11 10.33 -6.07
N MET A 116 -2.08 10.52 -6.97
CA MET A 116 -2.89 11.73 -7.03
C MET A 116 -3.67 11.98 -5.74
N MET A 117 -4.17 10.91 -5.10
CA MET A 117 -4.84 11.01 -3.81
C MET A 117 -3.88 11.13 -2.64
N ALA A 118 -2.61 10.75 -2.80
CA ALA A 118 -1.66 10.71 -1.71
C ALA A 118 -1.51 12.08 -1.01
N ALA A 119 -1.51 13.19 -1.75
CA ALA A 119 -1.33 14.53 -1.18
C ALA A 119 -2.49 14.98 -0.28
N THR A 120 -3.70 14.48 -0.51
CA THR A 120 -4.92 14.89 0.20
C THR A 120 -5.53 13.78 1.04
N ARG A 121 -4.89 12.60 1.10
CA ARG A 121 -5.37 11.40 1.80
C ARG A 121 -5.70 11.65 3.28
N THR A 122 -4.95 12.52 3.95
CA THR A 122 -5.14 12.83 5.38
C THR A 122 -6.10 14.00 5.65
N ALA A 123 -6.69 14.59 4.61
CA ALA A 123 -7.57 15.74 4.76
C ALA A 123 -8.88 15.37 5.48
N THR A 124 -9.50 14.26 5.07
CA THR A 124 -10.75 13.74 5.65
C THR A 124 -10.71 12.21 5.76
N VAL A 125 -11.62 11.63 6.54
CA VAL A 125 -11.72 10.17 6.70
C VAL A 125 -12.10 9.52 5.37
N GLU A 126 -12.99 10.18 4.61
CA GLU A 126 -13.45 9.73 3.30
C GLU A 126 -12.30 9.69 2.28
N ASN A 127 -11.43 10.70 2.30
CA ASN A 127 -10.25 10.70 1.43
C ASN A 127 -9.29 9.55 1.77
N MET A 128 -9.11 9.25 3.06
CA MET A 128 -8.26 8.14 3.49
C MET A 128 -8.87 6.79 3.11
N GLU A 129 -10.18 6.63 3.28
CA GLU A 129 -10.90 5.42 2.89
C GLU A 129 -10.80 5.19 1.38
N GLN A 130 -11.02 6.23 0.58
CA GLN A 130 -10.90 6.15 -0.87
C GLN A 130 -9.45 5.87 -1.30
N TYR A 131 -8.46 6.45 -0.62
CA TYR A 131 -7.05 6.14 -0.86
C TYR A 131 -6.75 4.66 -0.61
N PHE A 132 -7.17 4.09 0.52
CA PHE A 132 -6.99 2.67 0.81
C PHE A 132 -7.74 1.76 -0.17
N LYS A 133 -8.96 2.15 -0.56
CA LYS A 133 -9.74 1.41 -1.57
C LYS A 133 -9.03 1.33 -2.92
N LEU A 134 -8.39 2.42 -3.37
CA LEU A 134 -7.60 2.41 -4.59
C LEU A 134 -6.39 1.48 -4.48
N GLN A 135 -5.71 1.46 -3.32
CA GLN A 135 -4.61 0.52 -3.07
C GLN A 135 -5.09 -0.93 -3.11
N GLU A 136 -6.19 -1.27 -2.43
CA GLU A 136 -6.76 -2.62 -2.42
C GLU A 136 -7.20 -3.07 -3.82
N ILE A 137 -7.79 -2.18 -4.64
CA ILE A 137 -8.14 -2.48 -6.03
C ILE A 137 -6.89 -2.78 -6.86
N ALA A 138 -5.83 -1.97 -6.72
CA ALA A 138 -4.57 -2.22 -7.42
C ALA A 138 -3.97 -3.57 -7.00
N GLU A 139 -3.90 -3.86 -5.71
CA GLU A 139 -3.41 -5.14 -5.17
C GLU A 139 -4.20 -6.34 -5.69
N ALA A 140 -5.54 -6.25 -5.70
CA ALA A 140 -6.40 -7.32 -6.20
C ALA A 140 -6.15 -7.60 -7.70
N LYS A 141 -5.97 -6.56 -8.52
CA LYS A 141 -5.63 -6.73 -9.94
C LYS A 141 -4.29 -7.45 -10.12
N LEU A 142 -3.28 -7.12 -9.31
CA LEU A 142 -1.97 -7.78 -9.34
C LEU A 142 -2.10 -9.29 -9.05
N GLN A 143 -2.96 -9.67 -8.10
CA GLN A 143 -3.18 -11.07 -7.76
C GLN A 143 -3.85 -11.83 -8.92
N VAL A 144 -4.89 -11.26 -9.54
CA VAL A 144 -5.55 -11.85 -10.71
C VAL A 144 -4.59 -12.07 -11.87
N VAL A 145 -3.69 -11.11 -12.12
CA VAL A 145 -2.66 -11.21 -13.15
C VAL A 145 -1.72 -12.40 -12.89
N ASN A 146 -1.26 -12.58 -11.65
CA ASN A 146 -0.41 -13.71 -11.31
C ASN A 146 -1.12 -15.07 -11.47
N ASP A 147 -2.36 -15.17 -10.99
CA ASP A 147 -3.17 -16.40 -11.11
C ASP A 147 -3.40 -16.79 -12.59
N SER A 148 -3.53 -15.79 -13.47
CA SER A 148 -3.67 -15.99 -14.92
C SER A 148 -2.44 -16.63 -15.55
N VAL A 149 -1.23 -16.14 -15.21
CA VAL A 149 0.04 -16.69 -15.71
C VAL A 149 0.22 -18.14 -15.24
N ASP A 150 -0.04 -18.39 -13.96
CA ASP A 150 0.02 -19.73 -13.37
C ASP A 150 -0.95 -20.71 -14.05
N ALA A 151 -2.16 -20.26 -14.37
CA ALA A 151 -3.12 -21.07 -15.11
C ALA A 151 -2.67 -21.34 -16.56
N ALA A 152 -2.07 -20.35 -17.22
CA ALA A 152 -1.52 -20.48 -18.57
C ALA A 152 -0.36 -21.48 -18.61
N GLN A 153 0.53 -21.41 -17.62
CA GLN A 153 1.64 -22.33 -17.44
C GLN A 153 1.15 -23.78 -17.29
N ARG A 154 0.16 -24.01 -16.41
CA ARG A 154 -0.44 -25.35 -16.22
C ARG A 154 -1.07 -25.91 -17.50
N ARG A 155 -1.74 -25.06 -18.30
CA ARG A 155 -2.29 -25.45 -19.60
C ARG A 155 -1.19 -25.81 -20.61
N PHE A 156 -0.12 -25.04 -20.66
CA PHE A 156 1.03 -25.31 -21.51
C PHE A 156 1.67 -26.65 -21.17
N ALA A 157 1.96 -26.88 -19.88
CA ALA A 157 2.56 -28.12 -19.42
C ALA A 157 1.73 -29.36 -19.82
N ARG A 158 0.40 -29.30 -19.65
CA ARG A 158 -0.49 -30.39 -20.08
C ARG A 158 -0.44 -30.64 -21.59
N ARG A 159 -0.44 -29.59 -22.42
CA ARG A 159 -0.43 -29.73 -23.89
C ARG A 159 0.88 -30.29 -24.43
N HIS A 160 1.99 -30.04 -23.73
CA HIS A 160 3.33 -30.50 -24.14
C HIS A 160 3.86 -31.66 -23.28
N ASN A 161 2.97 -32.37 -22.56
CA ASN A 161 3.29 -33.52 -21.71
C ASN A 161 4.44 -33.26 -20.70
N MET A 162 4.51 -32.03 -20.19
CA MET A 162 5.50 -31.64 -19.20
C MET A 162 5.01 -31.95 -17.78
N THR A 163 5.93 -32.40 -16.94
CA THR A 163 5.72 -32.40 -15.49
C THR A 163 6.31 -31.11 -14.90
N ILE A 164 5.48 -30.31 -14.23
CA ILE A 164 5.95 -29.14 -13.49
C ILE A 164 6.53 -29.64 -12.18
N SER A 165 7.86 -29.54 -12.02
CA SER A 165 8.52 -29.81 -10.75
C SER A 165 8.10 -28.78 -9.70
N ALA A 166 8.27 -29.12 -8.42
CA ALA A 166 7.99 -28.16 -7.36
C ALA A 166 8.79 -26.87 -7.58
N ASP A 167 8.11 -25.72 -7.45
CA ASP A 167 8.73 -24.39 -7.43
C ASP A 167 8.61 -23.78 -6.01
N PRO A 168 9.52 -24.12 -5.08
CA PRO A 168 9.48 -23.57 -3.72
C PRO A 168 9.58 -22.04 -3.70
N GLU A 169 10.36 -21.47 -4.63
CA GLU A 169 10.56 -20.02 -4.72
C GLU A 169 9.29 -19.32 -5.17
N GLY A 170 8.69 -19.74 -6.29
CA GLY A 170 7.43 -19.18 -6.80
C GLY A 170 6.30 -19.30 -5.79
N LYS A 171 6.17 -20.45 -5.11
CA LYS A 171 5.19 -20.65 -4.04
C LYS A 171 5.41 -19.67 -2.88
N ARG A 172 6.66 -19.48 -2.44
CA ARG A 172 7.00 -18.53 -1.37
C ARG A 172 6.66 -17.09 -1.76
N LEU A 173 6.96 -16.69 -3.01
CA LEU A 173 6.67 -15.34 -3.51
C LEU A 173 5.14 -15.09 -3.55
N ALA A 174 4.37 -16.04 -4.07
CA ALA A 174 2.92 -15.95 -4.15
C ALA A 174 2.26 -15.91 -2.76
N GLU A 175 2.75 -16.73 -1.82
CA GLU A 175 2.28 -16.72 -0.43
C GLU A 175 2.55 -15.38 0.24
N TYR A 176 3.74 -14.82 0.02
CA TYR A 176 4.11 -13.51 0.57
C TYR A 176 3.18 -12.41 0.05
N MET A 177 2.86 -12.38 -1.24
CA MET A 177 1.94 -11.39 -1.81
C MET A 177 0.54 -11.49 -1.19
N ARG A 178 0.00 -12.71 -1.04
CA ARG A 178 -1.30 -12.93 -0.39
C ARG A 178 -1.28 -12.48 1.07
N GLN A 179 -0.21 -12.78 1.79
CA GLN A 179 -0.03 -12.34 3.17
C GLN A 179 0.02 -10.81 3.28
N VAL A 180 0.73 -10.11 2.39
CA VAL A 180 0.78 -8.65 2.40
C VAL A 180 -0.60 -8.05 2.21
N SER A 181 -1.37 -8.51 1.22
CA SER A 181 -2.71 -7.95 0.96
C SER A 181 -3.67 -8.20 2.14
N GLU A 182 -3.60 -9.39 2.75
CA GLU A 182 -4.36 -9.70 3.97
C GLU A 182 -4.00 -8.75 5.13
N VAL A 183 -2.71 -8.49 5.33
CA VAL A 183 -2.19 -7.60 6.37
C VAL A 183 -2.60 -6.15 6.12
N ASN A 184 -2.44 -5.65 4.89
CA ASN A 184 -2.80 -4.29 4.50
C ASN A 184 -4.30 -4.05 4.72
N SER A 185 -5.16 -4.96 4.26
CA SER A 185 -6.61 -4.79 4.46
C SER A 185 -7.01 -4.80 5.94
N TYR A 186 -6.38 -5.64 6.76
CA TYR A 186 -6.59 -5.60 8.21
C TYR A 186 -6.13 -4.27 8.82
N GLN A 187 -4.93 -3.82 8.44
CA GLN A 187 -4.36 -2.58 8.92
C GLN A 187 -5.22 -1.37 8.55
N HIS A 188 -5.65 -1.27 7.29
CA HIS A 188 -6.48 -0.16 6.80
C HIS A 188 -7.74 0.00 7.63
N LYS A 189 -8.42 -1.09 7.96
CA LYS A 189 -9.65 -1.08 8.79
C LYS A 189 -9.38 -0.55 10.20
N VAL A 190 -8.32 -1.05 10.85
CA VAL A 190 -7.96 -0.59 12.22
C VAL A 190 -7.51 0.87 12.19
N TYR A 191 -6.70 1.25 11.19
CA TYR A 191 -6.20 2.61 11.01
C TYR A 191 -7.33 3.60 10.76
N LEU A 192 -8.29 3.32 9.87
CA LEU A 192 -9.40 4.23 9.57
C LEU A 192 -10.20 4.59 10.82
N ALA A 193 -10.49 3.61 11.68
CA ALA A 193 -11.20 3.85 12.92
C ALA A 193 -10.42 4.79 13.87
N GLN A 194 -9.10 4.62 13.99
CA GLN A 194 -8.26 5.51 14.79
C GLN A 194 -8.10 6.89 14.14
N PHE A 195 -7.92 6.95 12.82
CA PHE A 195 -7.76 8.18 12.06
C PHE A 195 -9.00 9.08 12.17
N ARG A 196 -10.20 8.49 12.20
CA ARG A 196 -11.45 9.21 12.51
C ARG A 196 -11.37 9.96 13.84
N ILE A 197 -10.83 9.32 14.87
CA ILE A 197 -10.68 9.93 16.19
C ILE A 197 -9.60 11.00 16.20
N GLU A 198 -8.50 10.80 15.50
CA GLU A 198 -7.44 11.80 15.36
C GLU A 198 -7.99 13.09 14.72
N LYS A 199 -8.77 12.97 13.64
CA LYS A 199 -9.39 14.13 12.98
C LYS A 199 -10.40 14.86 13.88
N ALA A 200 -11.24 14.12 14.61
CA ALA A 200 -12.20 14.72 15.54
C ALA A 200 -11.50 15.41 16.72
N THR A 201 -10.44 14.79 17.23
CA THR A 201 -9.65 15.33 18.34
C THR A 201 -8.89 16.59 17.94
N ALA A 202 -8.35 16.66 16.72
CA ALA A 202 -7.69 17.87 16.21
C ALA A 202 -8.64 19.08 16.26
N LYS A 203 -9.90 18.91 15.86
CA LYS A 203 -10.92 19.98 15.95
C LYS A 203 -11.16 20.41 17.40
N LEU A 204 -11.19 19.46 18.33
CA LEU A 204 -11.37 19.75 19.75
C LEU A 204 -10.20 20.57 20.30
N THR A 205 -8.96 20.20 19.94
CA THR A 205 -7.76 20.94 20.35
C THR A 205 -7.68 22.32 19.71
N ASP A 206 -8.05 22.46 18.44
CA ASP A 206 -8.08 23.75 17.74
C ASP A 206 -9.06 24.72 18.41
N ALA A 207 -10.28 24.24 18.71
CA ALA A 207 -11.29 25.05 19.41
C ALA A 207 -10.88 25.42 20.84
N LEU A 208 -10.20 24.50 21.54
CA LEU A 208 -9.63 24.76 22.86
C LEU A 208 -8.57 25.87 22.80
N SER A 209 -7.65 25.80 21.82
CA SER A 209 -6.62 26.81 21.60
C SER A 209 -7.21 28.17 21.21
N ALA A 210 -8.30 28.18 20.43
CA ALA A 210 -9.05 29.39 20.10
C ALA A 210 -9.85 29.95 21.30
N GLN A 211 -9.94 29.22 22.40
CA GLN A 211 -10.79 29.54 23.56
C GLN A 211 -12.24 29.85 23.16
N ASP A 212 -12.76 29.10 22.19
CA ASP A 212 -14.12 29.22 21.67
C ASP A 212 -14.99 28.10 22.27
N PRO A 213 -15.85 28.42 23.25
CA PRO A 213 -16.66 27.40 23.93
C PRO A 213 -17.69 26.74 22.99
N ALA A 214 -18.21 27.48 22.00
CA ALA A 214 -19.21 26.98 21.07
C ALA A 214 -18.58 25.99 20.07
N ALA A 215 -17.44 26.37 19.47
CA ALA A 215 -16.69 25.47 18.61
C ALA A 215 -16.17 24.24 19.37
N PHE A 216 -15.75 24.42 20.63
CA PHE A 216 -15.29 23.32 21.48
C PHE A 216 -16.41 22.32 21.77
N GLU A 217 -17.62 22.81 22.09
CA GLU A 217 -18.78 21.93 22.29
C GLU A 217 -19.17 21.18 21.02
N ALA A 218 -19.18 21.85 19.87
CA ALA A 218 -19.45 21.21 18.59
C ALA A 218 -18.43 20.09 18.28
N ALA A 219 -17.13 20.37 18.49
CA ALA A 219 -16.07 19.39 18.32
C ALA A 219 -16.17 18.22 19.31
N ARG A 220 -16.57 18.49 20.57
CA ARG A 220 -16.78 17.47 21.61
C ARG A 220 -17.92 16.51 21.24
N VAL A 221 -19.06 17.05 20.82
CA VAL A 221 -20.21 16.24 20.37
C VAL A 221 -19.83 15.40 19.15
N GLN A 222 -19.10 15.98 18.19
CA GLN A 222 -18.57 15.23 17.07
C GLN A 222 -17.66 14.09 17.53
N LEU A 223 -16.70 14.35 18.44
CA LEU A 223 -15.80 13.33 18.97
C LEU A 223 -16.55 12.19 19.67
N VAL A 224 -17.64 12.47 20.39
CA VAL A 224 -18.50 11.42 20.97
C VAL A 224 -19.14 10.55 19.89
N GLY A 225 -19.71 11.17 18.84
CA GLY A 225 -20.31 10.46 17.71
C GLY A 225 -19.30 9.60 16.95
N ASP A 226 -18.17 10.19 16.58
CA ASP A 226 -17.07 9.52 15.89
C ASP A 226 -16.48 8.38 16.73
N SER A 227 -16.40 8.55 18.06
CA SER A 227 -15.98 7.49 18.99
C SER A 227 -16.93 6.30 19.00
N LYS A 228 -18.24 6.53 18.89
CA LYS A 228 -19.24 5.46 18.80
C LYS A 228 -19.10 4.68 17.50
N THR A 229 -18.92 5.38 16.39
CA THR A 229 -18.67 4.77 15.07
C THR A 229 -17.40 3.93 15.08
N ALA A 230 -16.27 4.50 15.48
CA ALA A 230 -14.99 3.80 15.56
C ALA A 230 -15.04 2.59 16.50
N THR A 231 -15.74 2.69 17.64
CA THR A 231 -15.94 1.55 18.54
C THR A 231 -16.71 0.41 17.87
N THR A 232 -17.73 0.74 17.07
CA THR A 232 -18.53 -0.23 16.33
C THR A 232 -17.69 -0.91 15.25
N GLU A 233 -16.99 -0.12 14.43
CA GLU A 233 -16.06 -0.60 13.40
C GLU A 233 -15.00 -1.55 13.99
N LEU A 234 -14.30 -1.12 15.05
CA LEU A 234 -13.26 -1.93 15.70
C LEU A 234 -13.80 -3.20 16.37
N THR A 235 -15.05 -3.21 16.83
CA THR A 235 -15.68 -4.39 17.43
C THR A 235 -16.03 -5.44 16.36
N ALA A 236 -16.36 -5.00 15.14
CA ALA A 236 -16.64 -5.89 14.02
C ALA A 236 -15.37 -6.54 13.44
N ILE A 237 -14.19 -5.99 13.69
CA ILE A 237 -12.92 -6.53 13.23
C ILE A 237 -12.53 -7.73 14.12
N PRO A 238 -12.47 -8.97 13.59
CA PRO A 238 -12.01 -10.13 14.35
C PRO A 238 -10.51 -10.00 14.67
N ALA A 239 -9.98 -10.87 15.54
CA ALA A 239 -8.52 -10.96 15.70
C ALA A 239 -7.88 -11.39 14.38
N PHE A 240 -6.71 -10.83 14.03
CA PHE A 240 -6.01 -11.21 12.81
C PHE A 240 -5.66 -12.70 12.84
N ARG A 241 -6.05 -13.43 11.79
CA ARG A 241 -5.96 -14.90 11.69
C ARG A 241 -6.51 -15.62 12.93
N GLY A 242 -7.54 -15.06 13.56
CA GLY A 242 -8.20 -15.60 14.74
C GLY A 242 -7.41 -15.52 16.05
N LYS A 243 -6.21 -14.93 16.07
CA LYS A 243 -5.30 -15.00 17.22
C LYS A 243 -4.69 -13.66 17.64
N ASP A 244 -4.36 -12.78 16.70
CA ASP A 244 -3.63 -11.56 17.01
C ASP A 244 -4.56 -10.35 17.02
N ALA A 245 -5.00 -9.99 18.23
CA ALA A 245 -5.89 -8.86 18.47
C ALA A 245 -5.14 -7.58 18.86
N ARG A 246 -3.81 -7.63 19.07
CA ARG A 246 -3.06 -6.59 19.79
C ARG A 246 -3.19 -5.21 19.16
N TYR A 247 -3.06 -5.11 17.84
CA TYR A 247 -3.17 -3.83 17.13
C TYR A 247 -4.57 -3.23 17.23
N ARG A 248 -5.60 -4.03 16.94
CA ARG A 248 -7.02 -3.64 17.07
C ARG A 248 -7.35 -3.22 18.51
N ASP A 249 -6.91 -3.99 19.50
CA ASP A 249 -7.23 -3.73 20.90
C ASP A 249 -6.52 -2.49 21.43
N ALA A 250 -5.30 -2.20 20.96
CA ALA A 250 -4.63 -0.93 21.24
C ALA A 250 -5.41 0.26 20.66
N ALA A 251 -5.93 0.14 19.43
CA ALA A 251 -6.83 1.15 18.86
C ALA A 251 -8.11 1.30 19.69
N ARG A 252 -8.76 0.20 20.10
CA ARG A 252 -9.97 0.23 20.94
C ARG A 252 -9.73 0.95 22.26
N ASN A 253 -8.59 0.73 22.90
CA ASN A 253 -8.25 1.39 24.15
C ASN A 253 -8.08 2.91 23.96
N LEU A 254 -7.46 3.33 22.86
CA LEU A 254 -7.32 4.74 22.52
C LEU A 254 -8.68 5.39 22.23
N VAL A 255 -9.52 4.76 21.40
CA VAL A 255 -10.89 5.24 21.12
C VAL A 255 -11.72 5.33 22.40
N LYS A 256 -11.65 4.31 23.27
CA LYS A 256 -12.37 4.30 24.55
C LYS A 256 -11.96 5.45 25.47
N PHE A 257 -10.67 5.78 25.50
CA PHE A 257 -10.17 6.92 26.26
C PHE A 257 -10.77 8.23 25.74
N TYR A 258 -10.73 8.48 24.43
CA TYR A 258 -11.31 9.69 23.84
C TYR A 258 -12.83 9.77 24.05
N ALA A 259 -13.54 8.65 23.93
CA ALA A 259 -14.97 8.58 24.21
C ALA A 259 -15.28 9.02 25.65
N GLY A 260 -14.55 8.47 26.63
CA GLY A 260 -14.71 8.81 28.05
C GLY A 260 -14.35 10.26 28.35
N PHE A 261 -13.23 10.72 27.79
CA PHE A 261 -12.78 12.10 27.94
C PHE A 261 -13.79 13.11 27.39
N ALA A 262 -14.28 12.88 26.17
CA ALA A 262 -15.26 13.74 25.50
C ALA A 262 -16.61 13.77 26.24
N ALA A 263 -17.02 12.65 26.82
CA ALA A 263 -18.29 12.55 27.55
C ALA A 263 -18.25 13.20 28.93
N THR A 264 -17.07 13.30 29.55
CA THR A 264 -16.94 13.73 30.96
C THR A 264 -16.06 14.95 31.13
N GLN A 265 -14.73 14.83 31.04
CA GLN A 265 -13.82 15.94 31.31
C GLN A 265 -14.00 17.09 30.31
N ALA A 266 -14.13 16.80 29.01
CA ALA A 266 -14.33 17.84 28.00
C ALA A 266 -15.66 18.60 28.23
N ALA A 267 -16.73 17.92 28.64
CA ALA A 267 -17.99 18.60 28.96
C ALA A 267 -17.81 19.63 30.09
N GLN A 268 -17.02 19.28 31.12
CA GLN A 268 -16.69 20.21 32.21
C GLN A 268 -15.72 21.32 31.77
N MET A 269 -14.78 21.02 30.85
CA MET A 269 -13.90 22.03 30.27
C MET A 269 -14.70 23.10 29.50
N LYS A 270 -15.76 22.70 28.79
CA LYS A 270 -16.66 23.62 28.10
C LYS A 270 -17.30 24.62 29.08
N GLU A 271 -17.84 24.14 30.19
CA GLU A 271 -18.44 25.02 31.22
C GLU A 271 -17.42 26.02 31.79
N LEU A 272 -16.17 25.59 31.94
CA LEU A 272 -15.07 26.44 32.40
C LEU A 272 -14.67 27.47 31.34
N LEU A 273 -14.63 27.08 30.06
CA LEU A 273 -14.35 28.00 28.94
C LEU A 273 -15.41 29.10 28.81
N GLU A 274 -16.69 28.80 29.05
CA GLU A 274 -17.77 29.80 28.98
C GLU A 274 -17.64 30.92 30.02
N ARG A 275 -17.04 30.62 31.18
CA ARG A 275 -16.81 31.57 32.26
C ARG A 275 -15.34 31.93 32.45
N LYS A 276 -14.55 31.86 31.38
CA LYS A 276 -13.09 32.04 31.41
C LYS A 276 -12.62 33.35 32.08
N ASP A 277 -13.42 34.40 32.03
CA ASP A 277 -13.10 35.71 32.62
C ASP A 277 -13.40 35.79 34.14
N ALA A 278 -14.02 34.76 34.71
CA ALA A 278 -14.44 34.69 36.12
C ALA A 278 -13.97 33.40 36.81
N LEU A 279 -12.87 32.80 36.35
CA LEU A 279 -12.34 31.57 36.93
C LEU A 279 -11.73 31.80 38.31
N THR A 280 -12.09 30.93 39.25
CA THR A 280 -11.38 30.84 40.53
C THR A 280 -10.07 30.07 40.37
N LYS A 281 -9.19 30.11 41.38
CA LYS A 281 -7.99 29.26 41.41
C LYS A 281 -8.35 27.77 41.32
N ALA A 282 -9.39 27.33 42.03
CA ALA A 282 -9.85 25.94 41.99
C ALA A 282 -10.34 25.53 40.60
N ASP A 283 -10.98 26.44 39.87
CA ASP A 283 -11.41 26.22 38.48
C ASP A 283 -10.21 26.06 37.54
N ALA A 284 -9.21 26.93 37.68
CA ALA A 284 -7.97 26.84 36.90
C ALA A 284 -7.20 25.54 37.19
N ASP A 285 -7.09 25.15 38.46
CA ASP A 285 -6.45 23.89 38.88
C ASP A 285 -7.18 22.67 38.29
N LYS A 286 -8.52 22.69 38.30
CA LYS A 286 -9.35 21.65 37.70
C LYS A 286 -9.16 21.55 36.18
N PHE A 287 -9.16 22.69 35.48
CA PHE A 287 -8.93 22.75 34.03
C PHE A 287 -7.56 22.21 33.65
N ASN A 288 -6.51 22.64 34.37
CA ASN A 288 -5.15 22.14 34.20
C ASN A 288 -5.05 20.65 34.50
N GLY A 289 -5.78 20.15 35.49
CA GLY A 289 -5.89 18.73 35.79
C GLY A 289 -6.44 17.91 34.61
N PHE A 290 -7.46 18.42 33.90
CA PHE A 290 -7.99 17.78 32.71
C PHE A 290 -7.01 17.78 31.54
N ILE A 291 -6.29 18.88 31.32
CA ILE A 291 -5.23 18.95 30.29
C ILE A 291 -4.11 17.95 30.61
N ASN A 292 -3.67 17.87 31.86
CA ASN A 292 -2.63 16.93 32.27
C ASN A 292 -3.09 15.47 32.08
N LEU A 293 -4.30 15.13 32.50
CA LEU A 293 -4.89 13.80 32.27
C LEU A 293 -4.91 13.49 30.77
N TYR A 294 -5.38 14.44 29.95
CA TYR A 294 -5.45 14.30 28.51
C TYR A 294 -4.07 14.00 27.93
N ASN A 295 -3.07 14.84 28.20
CA ASN A 295 -1.73 14.72 27.65
C ASN A 295 -1.07 13.40 28.05
N THR A 296 -1.12 13.04 29.34
CA THR A 296 -0.48 11.81 29.84
C THR A 296 -1.12 10.54 29.28
N GLN A 297 -2.46 10.45 29.29
CA GLN A 297 -3.15 9.24 28.80
C GLN A 297 -3.09 9.14 27.28
N ASN A 298 -3.24 10.27 26.57
CA ASN A 298 -3.11 10.30 25.12
C ASN A 298 -1.72 9.83 24.68
N GLN A 299 -0.65 10.40 25.26
CA GLN A 299 0.72 10.00 24.91
C GLN A 299 0.94 8.50 25.14
N LYS A 300 0.52 7.97 26.29
CA LYS A 300 0.64 6.55 26.63
C LYS A 300 -0.09 5.65 25.64
N LEU A 301 -1.36 5.96 25.35
CA LEU A 301 -2.21 5.12 24.50
C LEU A 301 -1.84 5.25 23.02
N ALA A 302 -1.48 6.44 22.55
CA ALA A 302 -0.98 6.66 21.20
C ALA A 302 0.35 5.90 20.97
N GLN A 303 1.26 5.92 21.95
CA GLN A 303 2.48 5.13 21.88
C GLN A 303 2.18 3.62 21.82
N ALA A 304 1.27 3.13 22.64
CA ALA A 304 0.88 1.72 22.63
C ALA A 304 0.24 1.31 21.29
N TYR A 305 -0.62 2.16 20.72
CA TYR A 305 -1.20 1.97 19.39
C TYR A 305 -0.13 1.91 18.29
N ASN A 306 0.77 2.89 18.25
CA ASN A 306 1.85 2.94 17.26
C ASN A 306 2.79 1.73 17.37
N GLN A 307 3.17 1.35 18.60
CA GLN A 307 4.00 0.16 18.83
C GLN A 307 3.29 -1.12 18.39
N ALA A 308 2.00 -1.27 18.69
CA ALA A 308 1.23 -2.43 18.28
C ALA A 308 1.08 -2.51 16.75
N GLY A 309 0.87 -1.37 16.08
CA GLY A 309 0.81 -1.29 14.61
C GLY A 309 2.13 -1.64 13.94
N ASN A 310 3.25 -1.08 14.43
CA ASN A 310 4.59 -1.39 13.94
C ASN A 310 4.95 -2.86 14.17
N ALA A 311 4.65 -3.40 15.36
CA ALA A 311 4.88 -4.80 15.67
C ALA A 311 4.03 -5.73 14.79
N PHE A 312 2.77 -5.34 14.51
CA PHE A 312 1.88 -6.07 13.62
C PHE A 312 2.47 -6.15 12.20
N GLN A 313 2.83 -5.01 11.61
CA GLN A 313 3.44 -4.98 10.28
C GLN A 313 4.76 -5.76 10.24
N ALA A 314 5.67 -5.58 11.21
CA ALA A 314 6.94 -6.30 11.26
C ALA A 314 6.76 -7.82 11.39
N THR A 315 5.72 -8.27 12.11
CA THR A 315 5.42 -9.69 12.30
C THR A 315 4.94 -10.35 11.00
N TYR A 316 4.09 -9.66 10.24
CA TYR A 316 3.39 -10.27 9.09
C TYR A 316 3.86 -9.74 7.72
N ILE A 317 4.73 -8.74 7.66
CA ILE A 317 5.40 -8.31 6.43
C ILE A 317 6.89 -8.27 6.75
N PRO A 318 7.61 -9.41 6.72
CA PRO A 318 9.03 -9.40 7.02
C PRO A 318 9.79 -8.64 5.94
N VAL A 319 10.89 -7.99 6.31
CA VAL A 319 11.74 -7.24 5.36
C VAL A 319 12.23 -8.20 4.28
N PHE A 320 11.93 -7.87 3.02
CA PHE A 320 12.42 -8.61 1.88
C PHE A 320 13.80 -8.09 1.49
N ASN A 321 14.83 -8.73 2.04
CA ASN A 321 16.21 -8.59 1.59
C ASN A 321 16.53 -9.81 0.71
N ASP A 322 16.90 -9.57 -0.55
CA ASP A 322 17.48 -10.61 -1.42
C ASP A 322 18.88 -10.99 -0.93
#